data_AF-A0A380DYG8-F1
#
_entry.id   AF-A0A380DYG8-F1
#
_cell.length_a   1.000
_cell.length_b   1.000
_cell.length_c   1.000
_cell.angle_alpha   90.00
_cell.angle_beta   90.00
_cell.angle_gamma   90.00
#
_symmetry.space_group_name_H-M   'P 1'
#
loop_
_entity.id
_entity.type
_entity.pdbx_description
1 polymer ?
#
loop_
_entity_poly.entity_id
_entity_poly.type
_entity_poly.pdbx_seq_one_letter_code
_entity_poly.pdbx_strand_id
1 'polypeptide(L)' 'MVYKPNDFLVRRSGKMYFNIKDVLDYKDSIIDIMADMLDYSPAQIEAYTEEVEQAIKKRNMEIINQQLKNN' A
#
# COMPACT_ATOMS: atom_id res chain seq x y z
N MET A 1 5.43 -12.22 9.98
CA MET A 1 4.30 -12.81 9.24
C MET A 1 3.65 -11.71 8.43
N VAL A 2 3.07 -12.03 7.28
CA VAL A 2 2.47 -11.06 6.34
C VAL A 2 1.02 -11.47 6.17
N TYR A 3 0.09 -10.69 6.71
CA TYR A 3 -1.33 -11.03 6.74
C TYR A 3 -2.23 -9.96 6.12
N LYS A 4 -1.70 -8.76 5.88
CA LYS A 4 -2.35 -7.68 5.14
C LYS A 4 -1.44 -7.16 4.03
N PRO A 5 -1.96 -6.60 2.94
CA PRO A 5 -1.15 -5.94 1.90
C PRO A 5 -0.15 -4.92 2.45
N ASN A 6 -0.56 -4.14 3.47
CA ASN A 6 0.32 -3.18 4.14
C ASN A 6 1.48 -3.83 4.93
N ASP A 7 1.38 -5.09 5.38
CA ASP A 7 2.55 -5.81 5.92
C ASP A 7 3.66 -5.91 4.87
N PHE A 8 3.27 -6.21 3.63
CA PHE A 8 4.21 -6.37 2.54
C PHE A 8 4.72 -5.02 2.02
N LEU A 9 3.79 -4.14 1.61
CA LEU A 9 4.09 -2.87 0.94
C LEU A 9 4.82 -1.87 1.84
N VAL A 10 4.48 -1.86 3.13
CA VAL A 10 5.04 -0.90 4.10
C VAL A 10 6.15 -1.55 4.91
N ARG A 11 5.87 -2.68 5.58
CA ARG A 11 6.78 -3.22 6.64
C ARG A 11 7.84 -4.18 6.14
N ARG A 12 7.64 -4.90 5.04
CA ARG A 12 8.59 -5.92 4.55
C ARG A 12 9.40 -5.49 3.35
N SER A 13 8.76 -4.79 2.41
CA SER A 13 9.44 -4.29 1.21
C SER A 13 9.90 -2.84 1.33
N GLY A 14 9.26 -2.04 2.20
CA GLY A 14 9.51 -0.59 2.30
C GLY A 14 9.12 0.20 1.04
N LYS A 15 8.49 -0.43 0.04
CA LYS A 15 8.16 0.19 -1.25
C LYS A 15 7.30 1.44 -1.08
N MET A 16 6.37 1.46 -0.13
CA MET A 16 5.56 2.65 0.18
C MET A 16 6.40 3.91 0.42
N TYR A 17 7.57 3.78 1.04
CA TYR A 17 8.42 4.93 1.37
C TYR A 17 9.46 5.23 0.30
N PHE A 18 10.09 4.18 -0.24
CA PHE A 18 11.29 4.30 -1.07
C PHE A 18 11.04 4.08 -2.57
N ASN A 19 9.93 3.46 -2.95
CA ASN A 19 9.56 3.26 -4.35
C ASN A 19 8.02 3.20 -4.53
N ILE A 20 7.39 4.37 -4.37
CA ILE A 20 5.92 4.49 -4.46
C ILE A 20 5.38 4.13 -5.84
N LYS A 21 6.20 4.24 -6.89
CA LYS A 21 5.81 3.87 -8.26
C LYS A 21 5.43 2.39 -8.34
N ASP A 22 6.26 1.50 -7.80
CA ASP A 22 5.94 0.07 -7.75
C ASP A 22 4.64 -0.21 -6.99
N VAL A 23 4.34 0.56 -5.93
CA VAL A 23 3.10 0.38 -5.19
C VAL A 23 1.90 0.74 -6.06
N LEU A 24 1.96 1.85 -6.80
CA LEU A 24 0.89 2.28 -7.70
C LEU A 24 0.69 1.29 -8.85
N ASP A 25 1.78 0.76 -9.40
CA ASP A 25 1.73 -0.16 -10.53
C ASP A 25 1.20 -1.55 -10.15
N TYR A 26 1.45 -2.00 -8.91
CA TYR A 26 1.21 -3.40 -8.51
C TYR A 26 0.27 -3.62 -7.32
N LYS A 27 -0.29 -2.56 -6.69
CA LYS A 27 -1.15 -2.71 -5.51
C LYS A 27 -2.30 -3.70 -5.73
N ASP A 28 -2.96 -3.63 -6.88
CA ASP A 28 -4.15 -4.43 -7.17
C ASP A 28 -3.77 -5.91 -7.32
N SER A 29 -2.74 -6.21 -8.12
CA SER A 29 -2.24 -7.59 -8.27
C SER A 29 -1.72 -8.18 -6.95
N ILE A 30 -1.11 -7.37 -6.08
CA ILE A 30 -0.66 -7.83 -4.77
C ILE A 30 -1.87 -8.18 -3.89
N ILE A 31 -2.91 -7.34 -3.88
CA ILE A 31 -4.15 -7.60 -3.13
C ILE A 31 -4.81 -8.87 -3.63
N ASP A 32 -4.91 -9.07 -4.95
CA ASP A 32 -5.51 -10.26 -5.56
C ASP A 32 -4.76 -11.54 -5.17
N ILE A 33 -3.43 -11.54 -5.29
CA ILE A 33 -2.59 -12.70 -4.91
C ILE A 33 -2.73 -13.00 -3.41
N MET A 34 -2.76 -11.97 -2.56
CA MET A 34 -2.92 -12.16 -1.12
C MET A 34 -4.32 -12.63 -0.76
N ALA A 35 -5.35 -12.18 -1.48
CA ALA A 35 -6.72 -12.63 -1.29
C ALA A 35 -6.89 -14.12 -1.61
N ASP A 36 -6.29 -14.57 -2.71
CA ASP A 36 -6.27 -15.98 -3.11
C ASP A 36 -5.46 -16.84 -2.12
N MET A 37 -4.25 -16.40 -1.76
CA MET A 37 -3.35 -17.17 -0.90
C MET A 37 -3.84 -17.28 0.56
N LEU A 38 -4.60 -16.30 1.05
CA LEU A 38 -5.02 -16.19 2.45
C LEU A 38 -6.54 -16.27 2.64
N ASP A 39 -7.27 -16.66 1.59
CA ASP A 39 -8.73 -16.80 1.56
C ASP A 39 -9.47 -15.56 2.10
N TYR A 40 -9.14 -14.37 1.59
CA TYR A 40 -9.82 -13.14 2.01
C TYR A 40 -11.29 -13.15 1.62
N SER A 41 -12.16 -12.81 2.58
CA SER A 41 -13.54 -12.47 2.29
C SER A 41 -13.65 -11.18 1.47
N PRO A 42 -14.76 -10.96 0.74
CA PRO A 42 -15.00 -9.71 0.02
C PRO A 42 -14.86 -8.46 0.90
N ALA A 43 -15.32 -8.53 2.15
CA ALA A 43 -15.18 -7.43 3.12
C ALA A 43 -13.71 -7.16 3.51
N GLN A 44 -12.87 -8.21 3.59
CA GLN A 44 -11.44 -8.03 3.83
C GLN A 44 -10.73 -7.41 2.63
N ILE A 45 -11.09 -7.82 1.41
CA ILE A 45 -10.52 -7.23 0.18
C ILE A 45 -10.83 -5.73 0.15
N GLU A 46 -12.09 -5.34 0.38
CA GLU A 46 -12.50 -3.93 0.41
C GLU A 46 -11.74 -3.15 1.50
N ALA A 47 -11.76 -3.65 2.75
CA ALA A 47 -11.09 -2.98 3.86
C ALA A 47 -9.58 -2.85 3.64
N TYR A 48 -8.91 -3.89 3.13
CA TYR A 48 -7.47 -3.86 2.91
C TYR A 48 -7.08 -3.02 1.70
N THR A 49 -7.92 -2.95 0.67
CA THR A 49 -7.75 -2.03 -0.44
C THR A 49 -7.81 -0.59 0.07
N GLU A 50 -8.83 -0.26 0.89
CA GLU A 50 -8.95 1.06 1.48
C GLU A 50 -7.75 1.41 2.36
N GLU A 51 -7.28 0.48 3.20
CA GLU A 51 -6.08 0.66 4.02
C GLU A 51 -4.82 0.97 3.17
N VAL A 52 -4.67 0.36 1.98
CA VAL A 52 -3.56 0.64 1.06
C VAL A 52 -3.71 2.03 0.43
N GLU A 53 -4.91 2.39 -0.05
CA GLU A 53 -5.20 3.69 -0.64
C GLU A 53 -4.96 4.84 0.35
N GLN A 54 -5.39 4.67 1.60
CA GLN A 54 -5.13 5.64 2.66
C GLN A 54 -3.63 5.84 2.90
N ALA A 55 -2.84 4.75 2.87
CA ALA A 55 -1.40 4.83 3.02
C ALA A 55 -0.73 5.57 1.84
N ILE A 56 -1.17 5.30 0.61
CA ILE A 56 -0.70 6.00 -0.61
C ILE A 56 -1.03 7.49 -0.53
N LYS A 57 -2.28 7.84 -0.18
CA LYS A 57 -2.71 9.23 -0.04
C LYS A 57 -1.86 9.97 0.99
N LYS A 58 -1.65 9.36 2.16
CA LYS A 58 -0.78 9.93 3.21
C LYS A 58 0.64 10.15 2.68
N ARG A 59 1.23 9.16 2.01
CA ARG A 59 2.57 9.27 1.44
C ARG A 59 2.69 10.40 0.42
N ASN A 60 1.72 10.52 -0.48
CA ASN A 60 1.70 11.59 -1.48
C ASN A 60 1.63 12.98 -0.83
N MET A 61 0.81 13.14 0.21
CA MET A 61 0.76 14.38 0.98
C MET A 61 2.10 14.68 1.68
N GLU A 62 2.79 13.67 2.21
CA GLU A 62 4.12 13.84 2.79
C GLU A 62 5.16 14.30 1.75
N ILE A 63 5.11 13.77 0.51
CA ILE A 63 6.00 14.19 -0.60
C ILE A 63 5.77 15.66 -0.92
N ILE A 64 4.50 16.08 -1.11
CA ILE A 64 4.15 17.47 -1.40
C ILE A 64 4.65 18.40 -0.29
N ASN A 65 4.41 18.04 0.97
CA ASN A 65 4.86 18.84 2.12
C ASN A 65 6.38 18.96 2.20
N GLN A 66 7.13 17.93 1.79
CA GLN A 66 8.59 17.99 1.73
C GLN A 66 9.06 18.93 0.62
N GLN A 67 8.43 18.90 -0.55
CA GLN A 67 8.74 19.81 -1.66
C GLN A 67 8.49 21.27 -1.28
N LEU A 68 7.38 21.56 -0.58
CA LEU A 68 7.06 22.92 -0.12
C LEU A 68 8.04 23.46 0.93
N LYS A 69 8.64 22.60 1.76
CA LYS A 69 9.63 23.01 2.78
C LYS A 69 11.02 23.27 2.20
N ASN A 70 11.31 22.74 1.02
CA ASN A 70 12.61 22.83 0.36
C ASN A 70 12.67 23.94 -0.70
N ASN A 71 11.56 24.66 -0.91
CA ASN A 71 11.45 25.84 -1.77
C ASN A 71 11.36 27.11 -0.91
#